data_AF-A0A3C1KA54-F1
#
_entry.id   AF-A0A3C1KA54-F1
#
_cell.length_a   1.000
_cell.length_b   1.000
_cell.length_c   1.000
_cell.angle_alpha   90.00
_cell.angle_beta   90.00
_cell.angle_gamma   90.00
#
_symmetry.space_group_name_H-M   'P 1'
#
loop_
_entity.id
_entity.type
_entity.pdbx_description
1 polymer ?
#
loop_
_entity_poly.entity_id
_entity_poly.type
_entity_poly.pdbx_seq_one_letter_code
_entity_poly.pdbx_strand_id
1 'polypeptide(L)'
;AFAYPEDEAARTHERLWTGGEYQWRRDGSPHLFNPQTIFRLQHATRERRYDIFREYTKLVDDQAAELKTLRGLFGFKKNQRPRVPIDEVEPVSAIVKRFSTGAMSYGS
;
A
#
# COMPACT_ATOMS: atom_id res chain seq x y z
N ALA A 1 -14.76 11.28 -11.36
CA ALA A 1 -15.26 12.54 -11.95
C ALA A 1 -16.07 13.36 -10.93
N PHE A 2 -15.61 13.48 -9.67
CA PHE A 2 -16.40 14.10 -8.59
C PHE A 2 -15.60 15.11 -7.74
N ALA A 3 -14.35 15.42 -8.13
CA ALA A 3 -13.53 16.35 -7.36
C ALA A 3 -14.06 17.81 -7.44
N TYR A 4 -14.90 18.10 -8.43
CA TYR A 4 -15.53 19.40 -8.66
C TYR A 4 -16.95 19.17 -9.19
N PRO A 5 -17.95 18.91 -8.33
CA PRO A 5 -19.34 18.86 -8.77
C PRO A 5 -19.77 20.24 -9.27
N GLU A 6 -20.56 20.27 -10.35
CA GLU A 6 -21.23 21.50 -10.74
C GLU A 6 -22.20 21.91 -9.62
N ASP A 7 -22.21 23.19 -9.28
CA ASP A 7 -22.94 23.75 -8.14
C ASP A 7 -24.45 23.83 -8.46
N GLU A 8 -25.08 22.67 -8.67
CA GLU A 8 -26.51 22.54 -8.84
C GLU A 8 -27.20 22.48 -7.47
N ALA A 9 -28.37 23.10 -7.35
CA ALA A 9 -29.15 23.10 -6.12
C ALA A 9 -29.45 21.65 -5.66
N ALA A 10 -29.05 21.32 -4.43
CA ALA A 10 -29.23 19.99 -3.87
C ALA A 10 -30.70 19.54 -3.89
N ARG A 11 -30.99 18.42 -4.54
CA ARG A 11 -32.31 17.80 -4.56
C ARG A 11 -32.60 17.17 -3.20
N THR A 12 -33.65 17.63 -2.52
CA THR A 12 -33.96 17.28 -1.12
C THR A 12 -34.22 15.78 -0.88
N HIS A 13 -34.47 15.01 -1.93
CA HIS A 13 -34.73 13.57 -1.88
C HIS A 13 -33.50 12.71 -2.22
N GLU A 14 -32.42 13.32 -2.74
CA GLU A 14 -31.19 12.62 -3.08
C GLU A 14 -30.26 12.60 -1.86
N ARG A 15 -29.75 11.41 -1.54
CA ARG A 15 -28.78 11.24 -0.45
C ARG A 15 -27.39 11.61 -0.94
N LEU A 16 -26.60 12.21 -0.04
CA LEU A 16 -25.18 12.45 -0.29
C LEU A 16 -24.45 11.14 -0.58
N TRP A 17 -23.42 11.23 -1.43
CA TRP A 17 -22.55 10.10 -1.67
C TRP A 17 -21.83 9.71 -0.37
N THR A 18 -21.79 8.41 -0.11
CA THR A 18 -21.11 7.79 1.03
C THR A 18 -19.60 8.08 1.11
N GLY A 19 -18.96 8.43 -0.01
CA GLY A 19 -17.53 8.75 -0.08
C GLY A 19 -16.62 7.55 0.23
N GLY A 20 -15.39 7.84 0.64
CA GLY A 20 -14.38 6.83 1.01
C GLY A 20 -12.96 7.39 1.10
N GLU A 21 -12.80 8.70 1.20
CA GLU A 21 -11.53 9.41 1.14
C GLU A 21 -10.75 9.21 2.44
N TYR A 22 -11.43 9.31 3.58
CA TYR A 22 -10.81 9.23 4.91
C TYR A 22 -10.73 7.81 5.46
N GLN A 23 -11.61 6.91 5.01
CA GLN A 23 -11.66 5.53 5.50
C GLN A 23 -12.04 4.62 4.35
N TRP A 24 -11.38 3.46 4.30
CA TRP A 24 -11.68 2.44 3.31
C TRP A 24 -13.15 2.02 3.36
N ARG A 25 -13.76 1.92 2.18
CA ARG A 25 -15.09 1.34 1.95
C ARG A 25 -15.01 0.46 0.70
N ARG A 26 -15.89 -0.56 0.62
CA ARG A 26 -15.91 -1.51 -0.51
C ARG A 26 -16.07 -0.80 -1.87
N ASP A 27 -16.99 0.16 -1.93
CA ASP A 27 -17.32 0.92 -3.14
C ASP A 27 -16.82 2.38 -3.07
N GLY A 28 -15.81 2.63 -2.23
CA GLY A 28 -15.22 3.95 -2.01
C GLY A 28 -13.92 4.17 -2.78
N SER A 29 -13.27 5.29 -2.49
CA SER A 29 -11.94 5.60 -3.02
C SER A 29 -10.93 4.48 -2.69
N PRO A 30 -9.93 4.23 -3.55
CA PRO A 30 -8.99 3.13 -3.36
C PRO A 30 -7.95 3.49 -2.29
N HIS A 31 -7.72 2.57 -1.34
CA HIS A 31 -6.73 2.76 -0.25
C HIS A 31 -5.56 1.81 -0.40
N LEU A 32 -4.38 2.22 0.10
CA LEU A 32 -3.19 1.38 0.20
C LEU A 32 -3.37 0.28 1.25
N PHE A 33 -3.94 0.64 2.40
CA PHE A 33 -4.34 -0.29 3.44
C PHE A 33 -5.81 -0.64 3.26
N ASN A 34 -6.07 -1.91 2.93
CA ASN A 34 -7.41 -2.44 2.77
C ASN A 34 -7.50 -3.82 3.45
N PRO A 35 -8.70 -4.40 3.63
CA PRO A 35 -8.85 -5.65 4.39
C PRO A 35 -7.98 -6.79 3.85
N GLN A 36 -7.78 -6.85 2.53
CA GLN A 36 -7.02 -7.91 1.89
C GLN A 36 -5.51 -7.77 2.12
N THR A 37 -4.95 -6.56 2.02
CA THR A 37 -3.53 -6.31 2.28
C THR A 37 -3.20 -6.48 3.76
N ILE A 38 -4.07 -6.00 4.66
CA ILE A 38 -3.92 -6.15 6.11
C ILE A 38 -3.96 -7.64 6.51
N PHE A 39 -4.96 -8.38 6.05
CA PHE A 39 -5.10 -9.80 6.37
C PHE A 39 -3.86 -10.60 5.96
N ARG A 40 -3.38 -10.41 4.72
CA ARG A 40 -2.20 -11.14 4.23
C ARG A 40 -0.94 -10.80 5.00
N LEU A 41 -0.72 -9.52 5.33
CA LEU A 41 0.44 -9.12 6.13
C LEU A 41 0.41 -9.77 7.52
N GLN A 42 -0.74 -9.72 8.20
CA GLN A 42 -0.91 -10.32 9.52
C GLN A 42 -0.73 -11.83 9.48
N HIS A 43 -1.35 -12.50 8.50
CA HIS A 43 -1.26 -13.95 8.33
C HIS A 43 0.17 -14.39 8.01
N ALA A 44 0.84 -13.74 7.05
CA ALA A 44 2.24 -14.05 6.71
C ALA A 44 3.17 -13.91 7.92
N THR A 45 2.98 -12.85 8.72
CA THR A 45 3.82 -12.58 9.89
C THR A 45 3.56 -13.58 11.03
N ARG A 46 2.27 -13.90 11.30
CA ARG A 46 1.88 -14.86 12.35
C ARG A 46 2.36 -16.28 12.03
N GLU A 47 2.15 -16.72 10.79
CA GLU A 47 2.49 -18.07 10.34
C GLU A 47 3.93 -18.20 9.83
N ARG A 48 4.70 -17.09 9.82
CA ARG A 48 6.07 -17.02 9.28
C ARG A 48 6.19 -17.52 7.84
N ARG A 49 5.17 -17.22 7.03
CA ARG A 49 5.02 -17.70 5.64
C ARG A 49 5.45 -16.66 4.64
N TYR A 50 6.64 -16.86 4.05
CA TYR A 50 7.21 -15.93 3.08
C TYR A 50 6.45 -15.88 1.75
N ASP A 51 5.86 -16.99 1.33
CA ASP A 51 5.01 -17.07 0.15
C ASP A 51 3.77 -16.17 0.27
N ILE A 52 3.13 -16.14 1.44
CA ILE A 52 2.01 -15.22 1.70
C ILE A 52 2.51 -13.78 1.81
N PHE A 53 3.71 -13.56 2.36
CA PHE A 53 4.33 -12.24 2.34
C PHE A 53 4.58 -11.75 0.90
N ARG A 54 4.97 -12.64 -0.02
CA ARG A 54 5.12 -12.31 -1.45
C ARG A 54 3.79 -11.92 -2.09
N GLU A 55 2.70 -12.59 -1.76
CA GLU A 55 1.36 -12.18 -2.20
C GLU A 55 1.00 -10.79 -1.66
N TYR A 56 1.25 -10.52 -0.38
CA TYR A 56 1.06 -9.19 0.21
C TYR A 56 1.85 -8.13 -0.56
N THR A 57 3.16 -8.33 -0.76
CA THR A 57 3.99 -7.35 -1.48
C THR A 57 3.52 -7.14 -2.91
N LYS A 58 3.10 -8.20 -3.61
CA LYS A 58 2.57 -8.09 -4.96
C LYS A 58 1.33 -7.21 -5.03
N LEU A 59 0.40 -7.33 -4.09
CA LEU A 59 -0.80 -6.49 -4.08
C LEU A 59 -0.46 -5.03 -3.81
N VAL A 60 0.49 -4.76 -2.92
CA VAL A 60 0.94 -3.39 -2.62
C VAL A 60 1.65 -2.78 -3.83
N ASP A 61 2.50 -3.56 -4.52
CA ASP A 61 3.26 -3.12 -5.68
C ASP A 61 2.35 -2.92 -6.90
N ASP A 62 1.41 -3.84 -7.17
CA ASP A 62 0.43 -3.70 -8.26
C ASP A 62 -0.48 -2.48 -8.03
N GLN A 63 -0.88 -2.22 -6.77
CA GLN A 63 -1.65 -1.03 -6.41
C GLN A 63 -0.88 0.28 -6.57
N ALA A 64 0.45 0.26 -6.62
CA ALA A 64 1.23 1.46 -6.93
C ALA A 64 0.93 1.97 -8.35
N ALA A 65 0.46 1.11 -9.25
CA ALA A 65 -0.02 1.49 -10.59
C ALA A 65 -1.39 2.22 -10.56
N GLU A 66 -2.16 2.10 -9.47
CA GLU A 66 -3.42 2.85 -9.27
C GLU A 66 -3.17 4.29 -8.78
N LEU A 67 -1.97 4.83 -8.99
CA LEU A 67 -1.58 6.21 -8.67
C LEU A 67 -1.74 6.60 -7.18
N LYS A 68 -1.70 5.63 -6.26
CA LYS A 68 -1.81 5.87 -4.81
C LYS A 68 -0.60 6.58 -4.22
N THR A 69 0.57 6.49 -4.86
CA THR A 69 1.82 7.08 -4.37
C THR A 69 2.69 7.55 -5.53
N LEU A 70 3.47 8.62 -5.31
CA LEU A 70 4.44 9.12 -6.30
C LEU A 70 5.48 8.08 -6.69
N ARG A 71 5.91 7.23 -5.74
CA ARG A 71 6.91 6.17 -6.02
C ARG A 71 6.44 5.18 -7.09
N GLY A 72 5.13 4.98 -7.24
CA GLY A 72 4.55 4.11 -8.28
C GLY A 72 4.74 4.63 -9.71
N LEU A 73 5.09 5.91 -9.88
CA LEU A 73 5.41 6.51 -11.17
C LEU A 73 6.83 6.19 -11.64
N PHE A 74 7.66 5.62 -10.76
CA PHE A 74 9.06 5.29 -11.06
C PHE A 74 9.24 3.79 -11.24
N GLY A 75 10.17 3.43 -12.13
CA GLY A 75 10.60 2.05 -12.33
C GLY A 75 12.12 1.94 -12.33
N PHE A 76 12.63 0.75 -12.00
CA PHE A 76 14.06 0.48 -12.10
C PHE A 76 14.49 0.40 -13.57
N LYS A 77 15.56 1.13 -13.93
CA LYS A 77 16.22 0.94 -15.23
C LYS A 77 16.87 -0.43 -15.26
N LYS A 78 16.36 -1.31 -16.12
CA LYS A 78 16.86 -2.68 -16.26
C LYS A 78 18.20 -2.71 -17.00
N ASN A 79 18.99 -3.75 -16.75
CA ASN A 79 20.26 -4.05 -17.45
C ASN A 79 21.34 -2.95 -17.38
N GLN A 80 21.30 -2.08 -16.37
CA GLN A 80 22.38 -1.10 -16.14
C GLN A 80 23.66 -1.72 -15.58
N ARG A 81 23.54 -2.89 -14.93
CA ARG A 81 24.63 -3.66 -14.32
C ARG A 81 24.34 -5.16 -14.45
N PRO A 82 25.37 -6.03 -14.45
CA PRO A 82 25.20 -7.48 -14.33
C PRO A 82 24.42 -7.83 -13.06
N ARG A 83 23.63 -8.91 -13.12
CA ARG A 83 22.94 -9.45 -11.95
C ARG A 83 23.97 -10.15 -11.07
N VAL A 84 23.89 -9.93 -9.76
CA VAL A 84 24.73 -10.59 -8.77
C VAL A 84 23.96 -11.73 -8.10
N PRO A 85 24.63 -12.84 -7.72
CA PRO A 85 24.06 -13.86 -6.84
C PRO A 85 23.53 -13.27 -5.53
N ILE A 86 22.48 -13.86 -4.96
CA ILE A 86 21.87 -13.39 -3.71
C ILE A 86 22.85 -13.49 -2.53
N ASP A 87 23.75 -14.48 -2.55
CA ASP A 87 24.75 -14.70 -1.50
C ASP A 87 25.84 -13.62 -1.45
N GLU A 88 25.97 -12.82 -2.52
CA GLU A 88 26.87 -11.66 -2.56
C GLU A 88 26.20 -10.38 -2.02
N VAL A 89 24.88 -10.40 -1.80
CA VAL A 89 24.15 -9.29 -1.19
C VAL A 89 24.40 -9.28 0.31
N GLU A 90 24.44 -8.09 0.92
CA GLU A 90 24.59 -7.98 2.37
C GLU A 90 23.54 -8.81 3.14
N PRO A 91 23.92 -9.46 4.26
CA PRO A 91 23.02 -10.33 4.99
C PRO A 91 21.88 -9.56 5.64
N VAL A 92 20.78 -10.28 5.92
CA VAL A 92 19.61 -9.71 6.60
C VAL A 92 19.98 -8.99 7.89
N SER A 93 20.93 -9.54 8.67
CA SER A 93 21.41 -8.95 9.92
C SER A 93 22.09 -7.59 9.77
N ALA A 94 22.63 -7.26 8.58
CA ALA A 94 23.16 -5.94 8.26
C ALA A 94 22.05 -5.00 7.79
N ILE A 95 21.14 -5.50 6.94
CA ILE A 95 20.01 -4.72 6.39
C ILE A 95 19.10 -4.17 7.49
N VAL A 96 18.68 -5.03 8.42
CA VAL A 96 17.69 -4.67 9.46
C VAL A 96 18.19 -3.58 10.41
N LYS A 97 19.50 -3.35 10.51
CA LYS A 97 20.07 -2.25 11.31
C LYS A 97 19.69 -0.87 10.77
N ARG A 98 19.29 -0.77 9.50
CA ARG A 98 18.82 0.47 8.88
C ARG A 98 17.33 0.71 9.12
N PHE A 99 16.61 -0.25 9.70
CA PHE A 99 15.19 -0.12 9.99
C PHE A 99 15.02 0.45 11.39
N SER A 100 14.22 1.51 11.49
CA SER A 100 13.82 2.11 12.75
C SER A 100 12.31 2.04 12.85
N THR A 101 11.79 1.61 13.99
CA THR A 101 10.36 1.73 14.28
C THR A 101 10.08 3.17 14.69
N GLY A 102 9.07 3.81 14.09
CA GLY A 102 8.63 5.14 14.53
C GLY A 102 8.21 5.10 16.00
N ALA A 103 8.56 6.14 16.75
CA ALA A 103 8.11 6.27 18.14
C ALA A 103 6.59 6.42 18.16
N MET A 104 5.91 5.49 18.80
CA MET A 104 4.48 5.58 19.14
C MET A 104 4.40 5.89 20.63
N SER A 105 3.68 6.95 21.01
CA SER A 105 3.57 7.35 22.41
C SER A 105 2.84 6.26 23.20
N TYR A 106 3.17 6.09 24.47
CA TYR A 106 2.52 5.05 25.29
C TYR A 106 1.01 5.27 25.49
N GLY A 107 0.51 6.48 25.22
CA GLY A 107 -0.91 6.85 25.31
C GLY A 107 -1.65 6.91 23.98
N SER A 108 -1.06 6.41 22.88
CA SER A 108 -1.69 6.34 21.55
C SER A 108 -2.63 5.16 21.41
#